data_AF-A0A7X2G1V7-F1
#
_entry.id   AF-A0A7X2G1V7-F1
#
_cell.length_a   1.000
_cell.length_b   1.000
_cell.length_c   1.000
_cell.angle_alpha   90.00
_cell.angle_beta   90.00
_cell.angle_gamma   90.00
#
_symmetry.space_group_name_H-M   'P 1'
#
loop_
_entity.id
_entity.type
_entity.pdbx_description
1 polymer ?
#
loop_
_entity_poly.entity_id
_entity_poly.type
_entity_poly.pdbx_seq_one_letter_code
_entity_poly.pdbx_strand_id
1 'polypeptide(L)'
;MNRAKIQDYIDQREEQRSLIYHIEEKDQTHFTINGHPYQLVKDYRDGFNSEKFAERFSSILSKYDYIVGDWGYDQLRLKGFYDDDNPLFEPELGTDTIEDYLFEYCNFGCAYFIVHNDDVSIPRQHGHSHRQRRKKTTPIIHERRRQVKQPNVRQRQNQRAERVKNGHRQKFVIHQRKKRS
;
A
#
# COMPACT_ATOMS: atom_id res chain seq x y z
N MET A 1 -21.31 -19.62 -22.32
CA MET A 1 -21.57 -18.48 -21.40
C MET A 1 -22.46 -17.50 -22.14
N ASN A 2 -23.63 -17.14 -21.60
CA ASN A 2 -24.58 -16.27 -22.29
C ASN A 2 -24.15 -14.81 -22.19
N ARG A 3 -23.81 -14.21 -23.34
CA ARG A 3 -23.43 -12.79 -23.49
C ARG A 3 -24.48 -11.84 -22.89
N ALA A 4 -25.77 -12.17 -23.02
CA ALA A 4 -26.87 -11.39 -22.45
C ALA A 4 -26.79 -11.30 -20.93
N LYS A 5 -26.58 -12.42 -20.22
CA LYS A 5 -26.43 -12.40 -18.76
C LYS A 5 -25.22 -11.61 -18.31
N ILE A 6 -24.12 -11.64 -19.06
CA ILE A 6 -22.92 -10.85 -18.75
C ILE A 6 -23.22 -9.35 -18.90
N GLN A 7 -23.92 -8.97 -19.97
CA GLN A 7 -24.34 -7.59 -20.19
C GLN A 7 -25.28 -7.09 -19.09
N ASP A 8 -26.31 -7.87 -18.74
CA ASP A 8 -27.24 -7.52 -17.66
C ASP A 8 -26.52 -7.28 -16.31
N TYR A 9 -25.49 -8.07 -15.98
CA TYR A 9 -24.70 -7.89 -14.77
C TYR A 9 -23.76 -6.68 -14.84
N ILE A 10 -23.31 -6.28 -16.03
CA ILE A 10 -22.49 -5.07 -16.24
C ILE A 10 -23.39 -3.85 -16.04
N ASP A 11 -24.54 -3.81 -16.71
CA ASP A 11 -25.47 -2.68 -16.68
C ASP A 11 -25.98 -2.43 -15.24
N GLN A 12 -26.37 -3.49 -14.52
CA GLN A 12 -26.74 -3.39 -13.09
C GLN A 12 -25.62 -2.84 -12.20
N ARG A 13 -24.37 -3.15 -12.50
CA ARG A 13 -23.21 -2.63 -11.76
C ARG A 13 -22.89 -1.19 -12.12
N GLU A 14 -23.09 -0.79 -13.37
CA GLU A 14 -22.91 0.58 -13.83
C GLU A 14 -23.95 1.51 -13.22
N GLU A 15 -25.23 1.11 -13.21
CA GLU A 15 -26.31 1.86 -12.55
C GLU A 15 -26.09 2.03 -11.04
N GLN A 16 -25.57 1.01 -10.35
CA GLN A 16 -25.25 1.14 -8.92
C GLN A 16 -24.08 2.09 -8.64
N ARG A 17 -23.17 2.30 -9.60
CA ARG A 17 -21.99 3.15 -9.42
C ARG A 17 -22.23 4.58 -9.89
N SER A 18 -23.04 4.79 -10.94
CA SER A 18 -23.28 6.10 -11.53
C SER A 18 -23.96 7.10 -10.58
N LEU A 19 -24.53 6.63 -9.47
CA LEU A 19 -25.25 7.46 -8.50
C LEU A 19 -24.45 7.82 -7.23
N ILE A 20 -23.18 7.41 -7.11
CA ILE A 20 -22.42 7.59 -5.86
C ILE A 20 -21.73 8.97 -5.80
N TYR A 21 -21.27 9.48 -6.95
CA TYR A 21 -20.52 10.73 -7.03
C TYR A 21 -21.27 11.72 -7.91
N HIS A 22 -21.63 12.86 -7.33
CA HIS A 22 -22.26 13.97 -8.03
C HIS A 22 -21.25 15.11 -8.18
N ILE A 23 -21.18 15.68 -9.39
CA ILE A 23 -20.34 16.83 -9.70
C ILE A 23 -21.21 18.07 -9.83
N GLU A 24 -20.85 19.10 -9.07
CA GLU A 24 -21.41 20.44 -9.17
C GLU A 24 -20.34 21.36 -9.73
N GLU A 25 -20.54 21.83 -10.97
CA GLU A 25 -19.66 22.81 -11.61
C GLU A 25 -19.88 24.19 -10.98
N LYS A 26 -18.79 24.85 -10.57
CA LYS A 26 -18.83 26.21 -10.01
C LYS A 26 -18.43 27.23 -11.06
N ASP A 27 -17.26 27.02 -11.65
CA ASP A 27 -16.65 27.89 -12.65
C ASP A 27 -16.15 27.04 -13.83
N GLN A 28 -15.54 27.68 -14.84
CA GLN A 28 -14.95 26.98 -16.00
C GLN A 28 -13.85 25.98 -15.61
N THR A 29 -13.17 26.21 -14.50
CA THR A 29 -12.08 25.36 -14.03
C THR A 29 -12.34 24.76 -12.66
N HIS A 30 -13.31 25.24 -11.88
CA HIS A 30 -13.54 24.75 -10.52
C HIS A 30 -14.87 24.01 -10.43
N PHE A 31 -14.85 22.87 -9.76
CA PHE A 31 -16.03 22.04 -9.53
C PHE A 31 -15.90 21.33 -8.19
N THR A 32 -17.00 20.75 -7.72
CA THR A 32 -17.00 19.95 -6.49
C THR A 32 -17.56 18.57 -6.73
N ILE A 33 -16.93 17.55 -6.15
CA ILE A 33 -17.46 16.18 -6.13
C ILE A 33 -17.94 15.88 -4.72
N ASN A 34 -19.24 15.66 -4.53
CA ASN A 34 -19.85 15.43 -3.21
C ASN A 34 -19.42 16.49 -2.17
N GLY A 35 -19.28 17.75 -2.59
CA GLY A 35 -18.85 18.88 -1.75
C GLY A 35 -17.33 19.06 -1.60
N HIS A 36 -16.50 18.13 -2.10
CA HIS A 36 -15.04 18.28 -2.10
C HIS A 36 -14.57 19.12 -3.30
N PRO A 37 -13.78 20.18 -3.10
CA PRO A 37 -13.33 21.07 -4.17
C PRO A 37 -12.20 20.48 -5.03
N TYR A 38 -12.34 20.67 -6.34
CA TYR A 38 -11.38 20.29 -7.37
C TYR A 38 -11.22 21.40 -8.41
N GLN A 39 -10.03 21.46 -9.00
CA GLN A 39 -9.69 22.40 -10.06
C GLN A 39 -9.17 21.67 -11.30
N LEU A 40 -9.76 21.92 -12.46
CA LEU A 40 -9.23 21.55 -13.78
C LEU A 40 -8.03 22.43 -14.10
N VAL A 41 -6.83 21.85 -14.04
CA VAL A 41 -5.55 22.53 -14.29
C VAL A 41 -5.21 22.53 -15.77
N LYS A 42 -5.47 21.41 -16.45
CA LYS A 42 -5.16 21.24 -17.87
C LYS A 42 -6.25 20.43 -18.54
N ASP A 43 -6.69 20.89 -19.69
CA ASP A 43 -7.56 20.15 -20.58
C ASP A 43 -6.94 20.13 -21.98
N TYR A 44 -6.68 18.93 -22.48
CA TYR A 44 -6.08 18.72 -23.78
C TYR A 44 -7.05 17.97 -24.69
N ARG A 45 -7.42 18.63 -25.80
CA ARG A 45 -8.40 18.16 -26.79
C ARG A 45 -9.80 17.94 -26.22
N ASP A 46 -10.25 18.84 -25.34
CA ASP A 46 -11.57 18.79 -24.71
C ASP A 46 -11.82 17.42 -24.07
N GLY A 47 -10.80 16.91 -23.38
CA GLY A 47 -10.79 15.58 -22.78
C GLY A 47 -11.56 15.52 -21.48
N PHE A 48 -11.78 16.65 -20.80
CA PHE A 48 -12.54 16.67 -19.56
C PHE A 48 -14.05 16.50 -19.84
N ASN A 49 -14.65 15.52 -19.17
CA ASN A 49 -16.09 15.29 -19.18
C ASN A 49 -16.53 14.97 -17.75
N SER A 50 -17.33 15.86 -17.15
CA SER A 50 -17.72 15.78 -15.74
C SER A 50 -18.52 14.51 -15.43
N GLU A 51 -19.46 14.11 -16.29
CA GLU A 51 -20.24 12.87 -16.13
C GLU A 51 -19.35 11.62 -16.11
N LYS A 52 -18.47 11.50 -17.11
CA LYS A 52 -17.55 10.35 -17.24
C LYS A 52 -16.52 10.32 -16.12
N PHE A 53 -16.06 11.49 -15.69
CA PHE A 53 -15.18 11.61 -14.53
C PHE A 53 -15.88 11.11 -13.27
N ALA A 54 -17.12 11.55 -13.01
CA ALA A 54 -17.92 11.12 -11.86
C ALA A 54 -18.16 9.60 -11.84
N GLU A 55 -18.52 9.00 -12.98
CA GLU A 55 -18.73 7.56 -13.13
C GLU A 55 -17.49 6.72 -12.75
N ARG A 56 -16.29 7.23 -13.09
CA ARG A 56 -15.01 6.54 -12.87
C ARG A 56 -14.35 6.91 -11.56
N PHE A 57 -14.79 8.01 -10.94
CA PHE A 57 -14.23 8.50 -9.70
C PHE A 57 -14.37 7.46 -8.58
N SER A 58 -13.39 7.45 -7.68
CA SER A 58 -13.38 6.61 -6.50
C SER A 58 -12.81 7.43 -5.37
N SER A 59 -13.38 7.31 -4.17
CA SER A 59 -12.92 8.02 -2.96
C SER A 59 -11.45 7.76 -2.61
N ILE A 60 -10.86 6.68 -3.11
CA ILE A 60 -9.42 6.43 -2.97
C ILE A 60 -8.57 7.47 -3.72
N LEU A 61 -9.12 8.12 -4.75
CA LEU A 61 -8.43 9.15 -5.52
C LEU A 61 -8.34 10.47 -4.75
N SER A 62 -9.24 10.72 -3.80
CA SER A 62 -9.24 11.93 -2.96
C SER A 62 -8.01 12.06 -2.03
N LYS A 63 -7.16 11.03 -1.93
CA LYS A 63 -5.90 11.09 -1.18
C LYS A 63 -4.74 11.70 -1.97
N TYR A 64 -4.88 11.82 -3.30
CA TYR A 64 -3.87 12.37 -4.19
C TYR A 64 -4.14 13.85 -4.43
N ASP A 65 -3.08 14.62 -4.65
CA ASP A 65 -3.13 16.05 -4.97
C ASP A 65 -3.53 16.27 -6.42
N TYR A 66 -3.05 15.42 -7.34
CA TYR A 66 -3.38 15.49 -8.76
C TYR A 66 -4.02 14.20 -9.24
N ILE A 67 -5.00 14.33 -10.12
CA ILE A 67 -5.67 13.24 -10.81
C ILE A 67 -5.55 13.50 -12.31
N VAL A 68 -4.87 12.59 -13.00
CA VAL A 68 -4.77 12.58 -14.45
C VAL A 68 -5.86 11.69 -15.00
N GLY A 69 -6.67 12.24 -15.90
CA GLY A 69 -7.65 11.51 -16.67
C GLY A 69 -7.20 11.40 -18.12
N ASP A 70 -7.05 10.19 -18.65
CA ASP A 70 -6.62 9.97 -20.02
C ASP A 70 -7.52 8.95 -20.74
N TRP A 71 -7.70 9.15 -22.04
CA TRP A 71 -8.62 8.36 -22.85
C TRP A 71 -7.89 7.26 -23.61
N GLY A 72 -8.14 6.01 -23.24
CA GLY A 72 -7.66 4.83 -23.97
C GLY A 72 -8.81 4.04 -24.58
N TYR A 73 -8.89 3.94 -25.91
CA TYR A 73 -9.96 3.22 -26.61
C TYR A 73 -11.37 3.64 -26.15
N ASP A 74 -11.59 4.96 -26.08
CA ASP A 74 -12.84 5.59 -25.59
C ASP A 74 -13.23 5.23 -24.14
N GLN A 75 -12.29 4.70 -23.35
CA GLN A 75 -12.45 4.45 -21.93
C GLN A 75 -11.61 5.44 -21.12
N LEU A 76 -12.27 6.13 -20.20
CA LEU A 76 -11.60 7.02 -19.27
C LEU A 76 -10.86 6.22 -18.19
N ARG A 77 -9.57 6.53 -18.05
CA ARG A 77 -8.67 6.01 -17.02
C ARG A 77 -8.32 7.15 -16.09
N LEU A 78 -8.34 6.89 -14.79
CA LEU A 78 -7.96 7.86 -13.76
C LEU A 78 -6.75 7.34 -13.01
N LYS A 79 -5.72 8.18 -12.90
CA LYS A 79 -4.48 7.90 -12.16
C LYS A 79 -4.19 9.06 -11.21
N GLY A 80 -3.86 8.76 -9.96
CA GLY A 80 -3.51 9.75 -8.96
C GLY A 80 -2.00 9.94 -8.83
N PHE A 81 -1.60 11.18 -8.56
CA PHE A 81 -0.23 11.66 -8.38
C PHE A 81 -0.17 12.59 -7.16
N TYR A 82 0.98 12.62 -6.50
CA TYR A 82 1.24 13.43 -5.33
C TYR A 82 2.03 14.69 -5.68
N ASP A 83 1.74 15.75 -4.95
CA ASP A 83 2.63 16.91 -4.87
C ASP A 83 3.85 16.56 -4.01
N ASP A 84 5.00 17.19 -4.28
CA ASP A 84 6.26 16.93 -3.58
C ASP A 84 6.15 17.26 -2.07
N ASP A 85 5.28 18.19 -1.71
CA ASP A 85 5.03 18.58 -0.32
C ASP A 85 4.10 17.61 0.42
N ASN A 86 3.47 16.65 -0.27
CA ASN A 86 2.52 15.73 0.34
C ASN A 86 3.22 14.68 1.24
N PRO A 87 2.75 14.43 2.47
CA PRO A 87 3.36 13.43 3.35
C PRO A 87 3.24 11.97 2.86
N LEU A 88 2.36 11.70 1.90
CA LEU A 88 2.19 10.40 1.25
C LEU A 88 2.95 10.32 -0.08
N PHE A 89 3.78 11.32 -0.40
CA PHE A 89 4.54 11.38 -1.63
C PHE A 89 5.38 10.12 -1.87
N GLU A 90 5.28 9.62 -3.09
CA GLU A 90 6.08 8.52 -3.62
C GLU A 90 6.71 9.01 -4.93
N PRO A 91 8.04 8.92 -5.12
CA PRO A 91 8.71 9.47 -6.31
C PRO A 91 8.16 8.95 -7.65
N GLU A 92 7.67 7.71 -7.69
CA GLU A 92 7.07 7.10 -8.89
C GLU A 92 5.71 7.73 -9.26
N LEU A 93 5.03 8.30 -8.27
CA LEU A 93 3.72 8.95 -8.39
C LEU A 93 3.81 10.46 -8.18
N GLY A 94 4.99 11.06 -8.31
CA GLY A 94 5.17 12.50 -8.18
C GLY A 94 4.54 13.28 -9.33
N THR A 95 4.28 14.57 -9.11
CA THR A 95 3.71 15.44 -10.15
C THR A 95 4.66 15.55 -11.36
N ASP A 96 5.97 15.47 -11.13
CA ASP A 96 6.99 15.43 -12.18
C ASP A 96 6.88 14.23 -13.14
N THR A 97 6.36 13.08 -12.66
CA THR A 97 6.24 11.86 -13.48
C THR A 97 4.96 11.82 -14.33
N ILE A 98 4.09 12.83 -14.22
CA ILE A 98 2.86 12.92 -15.01
C ILE A 98 3.14 12.94 -16.51
N GLU A 99 4.16 13.70 -16.93
CA GLU A 99 4.53 13.78 -18.34
C GLU A 99 5.00 12.43 -18.88
N ASP A 100 5.88 11.75 -18.14
CA ASP A 100 6.36 10.41 -18.47
C ASP A 100 5.19 9.41 -18.56
N TYR A 101 4.26 9.47 -17.61
CA TYR A 101 3.05 8.65 -17.64
C TYR A 101 2.23 8.86 -18.92
N LEU A 102 2.00 10.12 -19.31
CA LEU A 102 1.27 10.43 -20.54
C LEU A 102 2.03 9.91 -21.77
N PHE A 103 3.35 10.07 -21.83
CA PHE A 103 4.15 9.56 -22.96
C PHE A 103 4.15 8.03 -23.06
N GLU A 104 4.13 7.32 -21.93
CA GLU A 104 4.16 5.86 -21.91
C GLU A 104 2.79 5.21 -22.16
N TYR A 105 1.72 5.77 -21.60
CA TYR A 105 0.42 5.09 -21.52
C TYR A 105 -0.71 5.78 -22.32
N CYS A 106 -0.61 7.07 -22.65
CA CYS A 106 -1.59 7.75 -23.49
C CYS A 106 -1.24 7.48 -24.96
N ASN A 107 -2.20 6.90 -25.69
CA ASN A 107 -2.03 6.58 -27.10
C ASN A 107 -1.77 7.85 -27.93
N PHE A 108 -1.26 7.71 -29.15
CA PHE A 108 -1.10 8.86 -30.03
C PHE A 108 -2.44 9.58 -30.26
N GLY A 109 -2.45 10.86 -29.94
CA GLY A 109 -3.63 11.69 -30.06
C GLY A 109 -4.72 11.46 -29.01
N CYS A 110 -4.43 10.72 -27.94
CA CYS A 110 -5.35 10.58 -26.82
C CYS A 110 -5.58 11.95 -26.15
N ALA A 111 -6.86 12.23 -25.87
CA ALA A 111 -7.25 13.38 -25.08
C ALA A 111 -6.95 13.07 -23.60
N TYR A 112 -6.60 14.10 -22.84
CA TYR A 112 -6.35 13.95 -21.42
C TYR A 112 -6.62 15.25 -20.69
N PHE A 113 -6.80 15.14 -19.39
CA PHE A 113 -6.96 16.28 -18.50
C PHE A 113 -6.24 16.02 -17.18
N ILE A 114 -5.95 17.10 -16.46
CA ILE A 114 -5.33 17.06 -15.13
C ILE A 114 -6.20 17.88 -14.19
N VAL A 115 -6.62 17.25 -13.10
CA VAL A 115 -7.39 17.85 -12.01
C VAL A 115 -6.51 17.93 -10.78
N HIS A 116 -6.47 19.09 -10.14
CA HIS A 116 -5.91 19.31 -8.81
C HIS A 116 -7.02 19.18 -7.75
N ASN A 117 -6.67 18.60 -6.63
CA ASN A 117 -7.53 18.40 -5.47
C ASN A 117 -7.15 19.42 -4.40
N ASP A 118 -8.03 20.40 -4.17
CA ASP A 118 -7.73 21.51 -3.26
C ASP A 118 -7.83 21.11 -1.77
N ASP A 119 -8.52 20.00 -1.47
CA ASP A 119 -8.73 19.49 -0.11
C ASP A 119 -8.34 18.00 -0.02
N VAL A 120 -7.04 17.75 -0.09
CA VAL A 120 -6.49 16.40 -0.08
C VAL A 120 -6.82 15.71 1.25
N SER A 121 -7.61 14.64 1.16
CA SER A 121 -7.97 13.82 2.30
C SER A 121 -6.82 12.89 2.64
N ILE A 122 -5.84 13.41 3.37
CA ILE A 122 -4.77 12.58 3.93
C ILE A 122 -5.40 11.69 5.00
N PRO A 123 -5.51 10.36 4.81
CA PRO A 123 -5.97 9.48 5.86
C PRO A 123 -5.06 9.72 7.05
N ARG A 124 -5.64 10.22 8.15
CA ARG A 124 -4.91 10.40 9.41
C ARG A 124 -4.21 9.08 9.64
N GLN A 125 -2.88 9.07 9.60
CA GLN A 125 -2.17 7.95 10.16
C GLN A 125 -2.73 7.85 11.56
N HIS A 126 -3.44 6.77 11.86
CA HIS A 126 -3.64 6.39 13.24
C HIS A 126 -2.22 6.26 13.73
N GLY A 127 -1.68 7.36 14.28
CA GLY A 127 -0.41 7.37 14.93
C GLY A 127 -0.49 6.13 15.78
N HIS A 128 0.52 5.27 15.66
CA HIS A 128 0.75 4.30 16.70
C HIS A 128 0.82 5.14 17.96
N SER A 129 -0.35 5.32 18.62
CA SER A 129 -0.48 5.83 19.97
C SER A 129 0.63 5.07 20.62
N HIS A 130 1.62 5.83 21.08
CA HIS A 130 2.78 5.30 21.72
C HIS A 130 2.17 4.52 22.87
N ARG A 131 1.91 3.23 22.62
CA ARG A 131 1.23 2.34 23.53
C ARG A 131 2.35 2.21 24.50
N GLN A 132 2.32 3.10 25.51
CA GLN A 132 3.29 3.14 26.57
C GLN A 132 3.51 1.69 26.84
N ARG A 133 4.75 1.23 26.62
CA ARG A 133 5.13 -0.13 26.94
C ARG A 133 4.82 -0.25 28.42
N ARG A 134 3.58 -0.64 28.75
CA ARG A 134 3.25 -1.29 30.00
C ARG A 134 4.20 -2.45 29.92
N LYS A 135 5.30 -2.33 30.66
CA LYS A 135 6.20 -3.44 30.94
C LYS A 135 5.24 -4.57 31.26
N LYS A 136 5.10 -5.52 30.34
CA LYS A 136 4.45 -6.78 30.65
C LYS A 136 5.33 -7.33 31.77
N THR A 137 4.91 -7.12 33.01
CA THR A 137 5.30 -7.98 34.11
C THR A 137 4.75 -9.33 33.72
N THR A 138 5.52 -10.07 32.91
CA THR A 138 5.37 -11.52 32.88
C THR A 138 5.50 -11.94 34.34
N PRO A 139 4.58 -12.75 34.90
CA PRO A 139 4.79 -13.29 36.22
C PRO A 139 6.16 -13.96 36.20
N ILE A 140 7.09 -13.43 37.00
CA ILE A 140 8.41 -14.03 37.15
C ILE A 140 8.14 -15.35 37.85
N ILE A 141 8.06 -16.43 37.07
CA ILE A 141 8.08 -17.77 37.62
C ILE A 141 9.48 -17.93 38.21
N HIS A 142 9.59 -17.79 39.54
CA HIS A 142 10.80 -18.15 40.28
C HIS A 142 10.94 -19.67 40.25
N GLU A 143 11.41 -20.21 39.14
CA GLU A 143 11.85 -21.59 39.07
C GLU A 143 13.08 -21.72 39.96
N ARG A 144 12.94 -22.39 41.11
CA ARG A 144 14.09 -22.76 41.97
C ARG A 144 14.95 -23.76 41.20
N ARG A 145 15.81 -23.28 40.31
CA ARG A 145 16.88 -24.10 39.75
C ARG A 145 17.87 -24.42 40.86
N ARG A 146 17.78 -25.64 41.40
CA ARG A 146 18.88 -26.24 42.17
C ARG A 146 20.11 -26.21 41.27
N GLN A 147 21.15 -25.49 41.67
CA GLN A 147 22.45 -25.56 40.99
C GLN A 147 22.95 -27.00 41.12
N VAL A 148 22.96 -27.72 40.00
CA VAL A 148 23.65 -29.00 39.92
C VAL A 148 25.14 -28.68 39.97
N LYS A 149 25.81 -29.05 41.07
CA LYS A 149 27.26 -28.94 41.21
C LYS A 149 27.92 -29.85 40.17
N GLN A 150 28.19 -29.32 38.98
CA GLN A 150 29.01 -30.04 38.01
C GLN A 150 30.48 -29.86 38.38
N PRO A 151 31.29 -30.94 38.37
CA PRO A 151 32.71 -30.85 38.66
C PRO A 151 33.43 -30.03 37.58
N ASN A 152 34.51 -29.38 38.02
CA ASN A 152 35.29 -28.45 37.23
C ASN A 152 35.89 -29.14 35.99
N VAL A 153 35.95 -28.44 34.85
CA VAL A 153 36.25 -29.04 33.53
C VAL A 153 37.57 -29.82 33.51
N ARG A 154 38.56 -29.40 34.30
CA ARG A 154 39.86 -30.08 34.44
C ARG A 154 39.80 -31.46 35.10
N GLN A 155 38.72 -31.79 35.81
CA GLN A 155 38.51 -33.08 36.47
C GLN A 155 37.71 -34.07 35.61
N ARG A 156 37.25 -33.66 34.42
CA ARG A 156 36.46 -34.50 33.52
C ARG A 156 37.37 -35.43 32.71
N GLN A 157 37.95 -36.43 33.36
CA GLN A 157 38.62 -37.52 32.63
C GLN A 157 37.54 -38.38 31.94
N ASN A 158 37.72 -38.64 30.64
CA ASN A 158 36.90 -39.54 29.79
C ASN A 158 35.69 -38.95 29.04
N GLN A 159 35.59 -37.62 28.91
CA GLN A 159 34.57 -36.98 28.05
C GLN A 159 35.24 -36.16 26.96
N ARG A 160 34.91 -36.42 25.69
CA ARG A 160 35.34 -35.59 24.54
C ARG A 160 34.10 -34.92 23.93
N ALA A 161 34.16 -33.61 23.78
CA ALA A 161 33.14 -32.82 23.10
C ALA A 161 33.62 -32.51 21.68
N GLU A 162 32.79 -32.79 20.68
CA GLU A 162 33.10 -32.53 19.28
C GLU A 162 31.96 -31.77 18.60
N ARG A 163 32.30 -30.88 17.67
CA ARG A 163 31.32 -30.16 16.85
C ARG A 163 31.07 -30.93 15.57
N VAL A 164 29.84 -31.35 15.36
CA VAL A 164 29.44 -32.06 14.15
C VAL A 164 28.53 -31.15 13.33
N LYS A 165 28.82 -31.01 12.03
CA LYS A 165 27.96 -30.30 11.08
C LYS A 165 26.83 -31.23 10.64
N ASN A 166 25.59 -30.77 10.76
CA ASN A 166 24.45 -31.46 10.18
C ASN A 166 23.67 -30.47 9.31
N GLY A 167 23.93 -30.51 8.00
CA GLY A 167 23.50 -29.48 7.05
C GLY A 167 24.07 -28.10 7.39
N HIS A 168 23.23 -27.06 7.35
CA HIS A 168 23.62 -25.67 7.63
C HIS A 168 23.73 -25.32 9.13
N ARG A 169 23.49 -26.27 10.05
CA ARG A 169 23.56 -26.04 11.50
C ARG A 169 24.67 -26.87 12.16
N GLN A 170 25.40 -26.24 13.08
CA GLN A 170 26.41 -26.92 13.90
C GLN A 170 25.81 -27.31 15.26
N LYS A 171 26.03 -28.55 15.70
CA LYS A 171 25.65 -29.02 17.05
C LYS A 171 26.88 -29.59 17.77
N PHE A 172 26.92 -29.40 19.09
CA PHE A 172 27.94 -29.99 19.96
C PHE A 172 27.44 -31.34 20.48
N VAL A 173 28.26 -32.38 20.33
CA VAL A 173 27.97 -33.73 20.84
C VAL A 173 29.08 -34.12 21.80
N ILE A 174 28.71 -34.60 22.99
CA ILE A 174 29.66 -35.04 24.02
C ILE A 174 29.62 -36.57 24.08
N HIS A 175 30.73 -37.21 23.73
CA HIS A 175 30.88 -38.66 23.80
C HIS A 175 31.58 -39.05 25.10
N GLN A 176 30.99 -39.97 25.86
CA GLN A 176 31.64 -40.59 27.02
C GLN A 176 32.37 -41.85 26.57
N ARG A 177 33.68 -41.93 26.80
CA ARG A 177 34.44 -43.17 26.55
C ARG A 177 34.15 -44.16 27.69
N LYS A 178 33.61 -45.34 27.38
CA LYS A 178 33.61 -46.48 28.31
C LYS A 178 35.06 -46.88 28.60
N LYS A 179 35.43 -46.99 29.89
CA LYS A 179 36.69 -47.62 30.29
C LYS A 179 36.65 -49.08 29.84
N ARG A 180 37.68 -49.53 29.11
CA ARG A 180 37.94 -50.96 28.92
C ARG A 180 38.42 -51.49 30.27
N SER A 181 37.76 -52.53 30.79
CA SER A 181 38.27 -53.32 31.91
C SER A 181 39.57 -54.01 31.53
#